data_AF-A0A1H9CMS1-F1
#
_entry.id   AF-A0A1H9CMS1-F1
#
_cell.length_a   1.000
_cell.length_b   1.000
_cell.length_c   1.000
_cell.angle_alpha   90.00
_cell.angle_beta   90.00
_cell.angle_gamma   90.00
#
_symmetry.space_group_name_H-M   'P 1'
#
loop_
_entity.id
_entity.type
_entity.pdbx_description
1 polymer ?
#
loop_
_entity_poly.entity_id
_entity_poly.type
_entity_poly.pdbx_seq_one_letter_code
_entity_poly.pdbx_strand_id
1 'polypeptide(L)' 'MEKTPDGGWTAEDLDRIPGLPSHTRLLDGELVLRAPQTVFHMRAMRLLENHLLQAAPPELEVVR' A
#
# COMPACT_ATOMS: atom_id res chain seq x y z
N MET A 1 1.41 -9.95 19.19
CA MET A 1 1.50 -10.26 17.75
C MET A 1 1.86 -11.72 17.65
N GLU A 2 1.15 -12.47 16.80
CA GLU A 2 1.45 -13.88 16.55
C GLU A 2 2.89 -14.00 16.02
N LYS A 3 3.59 -15.08 16.40
CA LYS A 3 5.00 -15.27 16.04
C LYS A 3 5.08 -15.44 14.52
N THR A 4 5.94 -14.66 13.87
CA THR A 4 6.22 -14.81 12.44
C THR A 4 6.65 -16.26 12.15
N PRO A 5 6.07 -16.94 11.14
CA PRO A 5 6.49 -18.27 10.74
C PRO A 5 7.98 -18.30 10.39
N ASP A 6 8.64 -19.45 10.56
CA ASP A 6 10.09 -19.58 10.32
C ASP A 6 10.50 -19.31 8.85
N GLY A 7 9.53 -19.21 7.93
CA GLY A 7 9.69 -18.81 6.52
C GLY A 7 9.02 -17.49 6.13
N GLY A 8 8.51 -16.72 7.09
CA GLY A 8 7.72 -15.51 6.85
C GLY A 8 6.25 -15.79 6.55
N TRP A 9 5.48 -14.72 6.42
CA TRP A 9 4.07 -14.76 6.06
C TRP A 9 3.89 -14.85 4.54
N THR A 10 2.85 -15.57 4.11
CA THR A 10 2.42 -15.64 2.71
C THR A 10 1.19 -14.75 2.45
N ALA A 11 0.83 -14.56 1.17
CA ALA A 11 -0.38 -13.82 0.81
C ALA A 11 -1.64 -14.53 1.35
N GLU A 12 -1.69 -15.85 1.25
CA GLU A 12 -2.79 -16.67 1.76
C GLU A 12 -2.93 -16.62 3.29
N ASP A 13 -1.83 -16.43 4.02
CA ASP A 13 -1.90 -16.25 5.47
C ASP A 13 -2.58 -14.92 5.83
N LEU A 14 -2.30 -13.85 5.07
CA LEU A 14 -2.85 -12.52 5.30
C LEU A 14 -4.39 -12.52 5.30
N ASP A 15 -5.01 -13.32 4.43
CA ASP A 15 -6.46 -13.46 4.33
C ASP A 15 -7.09 -14.17 5.54
N ARG A 16 -6.29 -14.90 6.32
CA ARG A 16 -6.74 -15.76 7.41
C ARG A 16 -6.42 -15.22 8.79
N ILE A 17 -5.49 -14.27 8.92
CA ILE A 17 -5.11 -13.71 10.23
C ILE A 17 -6.24 -12.83 10.75
N PRO A 18 -6.91 -13.22 11.85
CA PRO A 18 -8.03 -12.46 12.38
C PRO A 18 -7.54 -11.17 13.04
N GLY A 19 -8.27 -10.07 12.81
CA GLY A 19 -8.02 -8.81 13.50
C GLY A 19 -6.77 -8.05 13.02
N LEU A 20 -6.24 -8.35 11.84
CA LEU A 20 -5.19 -7.53 11.24
C LEU A 20 -5.66 -6.07 11.10
N PRO A 21 -4.82 -5.10 11.48
CA PRO A 21 -5.11 -3.70 11.22
C PRO A 21 -5.37 -3.47 9.73
N SER A 22 -6.35 -2.61 9.43
CA SER A 22 -6.63 -2.19 8.06
C SER A 22 -5.35 -1.66 7.39
N HIS A 23 -5.17 -2.01 6.12
CA HIS A 23 -3.98 -1.66 5.34
C HIS A 23 -2.65 -2.22 5.85
N THR A 24 -2.67 -3.37 6.53
CA THR A 24 -1.47 -4.20 6.67
C THR A 24 -1.00 -4.65 5.29
N ARG A 25 0.30 -4.57 5.02
CA ARG A 25 0.90 -5.08 3.79
C ARG A 25 1.87 -6.20 4.13
N LEU A 26 2.02 -7.13 3.19
CA LEU A 26 3.07 -8.14 3.21
C LEU A 26 4.22 -7.67 2.32
N LEU A 27 5.43 -7.58 2.87
CA LEU A 27 6.65 -7.29 2.11
C LEU A 27 7.73 -8.28 2.55
N ASP A 28 8.28 -9.05 1.62
CA ASP A 28 9.37 -10.01 1.87
C ASP A 28 9.12 -10.95 3.06
N GLY A 29 7.87 -11.39 3.26
CA GLY A 29 7.49 -12.28 4.37
C GLY A 29 7.19 -11.56 5.70
N GLU A 30 7.32 -10.24 5.75
CA GLU A 30 7.08 -9.42 6.94
C GLU A 30 5.77 -8.63 6.84
N LEU A 31 5.05 -8.54 7.95
CA LEU A 31 3.85 -7.71 8.07
C LEU A 31 4.23 -6.29 8.41
N VAL A 32 4.01 -5.38 7.47
CA VAL A 32 4.26 -3.95 7.64
C VAL A 32 2.98 -3.16 7.72
N LEU A 33 2.87 -2.36 8.77
CA LEU A 33 1.76 -1.43 8.92
C LEU A 33 1.98 -0.19 8.05
N ARG A 34 0.88 0.36 7.52
CA ARG A 34 0.92 1.63 6.82
C ARG A 34 1.31 2.74 7.79
N ALA A 35 2.29 3.55 7.43
CA ALA A 35 2.62 4.77 8.18
C ALA A 35 1.45 5.78 8.11
N PRO A 36 1.26 6.62 9.14
CA PRO A 36 0.24 7.67 9.13
C PRO A 36 0.36 8.55 7.88
N GLN A 37 -0.76 8.85 7.22
CA GLN A 37 -0.75 9.81 6.12
C GLN A 37 -0.58 11.22 6.66
N THR A 38 0.51 11.87 6.27
CA THR A 38 0.80 13.25 6.64
C THR A 38 0.21 14.23 5.61
N VAL A 39 0.08 15.50 5.99
CA VAL A 39 -0.27 16.58 5.04
C VAL A 39 0.73 16.62 3.88
N PHE A 40 2.00 16.34 4.16
CA PHE A 40 3.03 16.23 3.12
C PHE A 40 2.71 15.09 2.14
N HIS A 41 2.38 13.88 2.63
CA HIS A 41 2.01 12.75 1.79
C HIS A 41 0.82 13.08 0.88
N MET A 42 -0.22 13.70 1.43
CA MET A 42 -1.39 14.14 0.65
C MET A 42 -1.00 15.13 -0.45
N ARG A 43 -0.17 16.15 -0.14
CA ARG A 43 0.28 17.14 -1.12
C ARG A 43 1.15 16.51 -2.21
N ALA A 44 2.05 15.59 -1.85
CA ALA A 44 2.91 14.89 -2.79
C ALA A 44 2.08 14.05 -3.77
N MET A 45 1.12 13.25 -3.27
CA MET A 45 0.23 12.45 -4.11
C MET A 45 -0.61 13.33 -5.05
N ARG A 46 -1.15 14.44 -4.55
CA ARG A 46 -1.95 15.38 -5.35
C ARG A 46 -1.15 15.99 -6.50
N LEU A 47 0.09 16.43 -6.23
CA LEU A 47 0.95 16.99 -7.26
C LEU A 47 1.32 15.94 -8.31
N LEU A 48 1.67 14.73 -7.87
CA LEU A 48 2.00 13.63 -8.77
C LEU A 48 0.82 13.26 -9.67
N GLU A 49 -0.36 13.06 -9.10
CA GLU A 49 -1.59 12.73 -9.84
C GLU A 49 -1.91 13.79 -10.90
N ASN A 50 -1.89 15.07 -10.51
CA ASN A 50 -2.16 16.17 -11.44
C ASN A 50 -1.16 16.22 -12.60
N HIS A 51 0.13 15.98 -12.35
CA HIS A 51 1.14 15.99 -13.39
C HIS A 51 1.07 14.76 -14.29
N LEU A 52 0.72 13.59 -13.76
CA LEU A 52 0.48 12.40 -14.57
C LEU A 52 -0.72 12.60 -15.50
N LEU A 53 -1.81 13.18 -15.00
CA LEU A 53 -2.98 13.52 -15.83
C LEU A 53 -2.63 14.49 -16.96
N GLN A 54 -1.77 15.48 -16.70
CA GLN A 54 -1.30 16.43 -17.73
C GLN A 54 -0.35 15.80 -18.75
N ALA A 55 0.46 14.84 -18.32
CA ALA A 55 1.46 14.19 -19.17
C ALA A 55 0.89 12.99 -19.95
N ALA A 56 -0.31 12.51 -19.59
CA ALA A 56 -0.93 11.37 -20.22
C ALA A 56 -1.18 11.63 -21.72
N PRO A 57 -0.78 10.70 -22.61
CA PRO A 57 -1.19 10.73 -24.01
C PRO A 57 -2.72 10.69 -24.15
N PRO A 58 -3.31 11.25 -25.22
CA PRO A 58 -4.76 11.30 -25.41
C PRO A 58 -5.47 9.93 -25.37
N GLU A 59 -4.74 8.87 -25.71
CA GLU A 59 -5.22 7.49 -25.73
C GLU A 59 -5.16 6.77 -24.36
N LEU A 60 -4.61 7.40 -23.32
CA LEU A 60 -4.47 6.83 -21.98
C LEU A 60 -5.16 7.70 -20.91
N GLU A 61 -5.67 7.05 -19.88
CA GLU A 61 -6.25 7.69 -18.70
C GLU A 61 -5.43 7.33 -17.44
N VAL A 62 -5.26 8.31 -16.55
CA VAL A 62 -4.67 8.07 -15.22
C VAL A 62 -5.81 7.90 -14.22
N VAL A 63 -5.91 6.72 -13.63
CA VAL A 63 -6.93 6.35 -12.65
C VAL A 63 -6.32 6.13 -11.26
N ARG A 64 -7.09 6.43 -10.21
CA ARG A 64 -6.70 6.30 -8.79
C ARG A 64 -7.29 5.07 -8.13
#